data_AF-A0A2R4TEY7-F1
#
_entry.id   AF-A0A2R4TEY7-F1
#
_cell.length_a   1.000
_cell.length_b   1.000
_cell.length_c   1.000
_cell.angle_alpha   90.00
_cell.angle_beta   90.00
_cell.angle_gamma   90.00
#
_symmetry.space_group_name_H-M   'P 1'
#
loop_
_entity.id
_entity.type
_entity.pdbx_description
1 polymer ?
#
loop_
_entity_poly.entity_id
_entity_poly.type
_entity_poly.pdbx_seq_one_letter_code
_entity_poly.pdbx_strand_id
1 'polypeptide(L)'
;MIMESGLPVGEDIYLDTPATAQLDGHPWHPRITFDQAPRLARLLSTACFIIVAYLSGARVGEVLNLRRGCVNFDKDTSLWFIEGLYFKGAEGEDGNKIPEGTLREDPWVVIELVSRAVAVLERLHESHLLFPNRLKPIKQTPGKEPKRRGEARSDRIIAEDLAKFAAWVNERCQQLGRKDHIPADAAGPIAASRFRRTLAWFIRRKPRGLIAASIQYGHAYTQMLQGYAGSYEAGFLDDYAFEDWLFRMEGIAEDEQRLLAGEHVSGPAADAYRYRVQAASREFAGRVLNSERHARDMLGNPLLQIHHGEGMTCVLNPAVAACQLRGSADDSMVTPDTDDCRPRCQCLARTDRDIEVIQERVEELAGIVTDPLAPPIRHAREQHELDRLRAIIEDHQRGAQE
;
A
#
# COMPACT_ATOMS: atom_id res chain seq x y z
N MET A 1 -39.64 40.70 26.63
CA MET A 1 -38.42 41.39 26.16
C MET A 1 -37.94 40.96 24.77
N ILE A 2 -37.69 39.67 24.45
CA ILE A 2 -37.35 39.27 23.04
C ILE A 2 -38.61 39.17 22.16
N MET A 3 -39.69 38.56 22.65
CA MET A 3 -40.96 38.43 21.90
C MET A 3 -41.70 39.76 21.67
N GLU A 4 -41.34 40.81 22.40
CA GLU A 4 -41.92 42.16 22.26
C GLU A 4 -41.12 43.06 21.30
N SER A 5 -39.96 42.60 20.81
CA SER A 5 -39.05 43.40 20.00
C SER A 5 -39.50 43.58 18.54
N GLY A 6 -40.50 42.81 18.08
CA GLY A 6 -40.94 42.80 16.68
C GLY A 6 -39.89 42.26 15.69
N LEU A 7 -38.74 41.78 16.18
CA LEU A 7 -37.70 41.19 15.35
C LEU A 7 -38.13 39.78 14.91
N PRO A 8 -37.98 39.41 13.62
CA PRO A 8 -38.25 38.06 13.17
C PRO A 8 -37.30 37.08 13.88
N VAL A 9 -37.86 36.18 14.67
CA VAL A 9 -37.12 35.09 15.32
C VAL A 9 -37.01 33.96 14.29
N GLY A 10 -35.80 33.72 13.78
CA GLY A 10 -35.53 32.56 12.92
C GLY A 10 -35.55 31.25 13.72
N GLU A 11 -35.88 30.14 13.06
CA GLU A 11 -35.87 28.80 13.68
C GLU A 11 -34.45 28.31 14.00
N ASP A 12 -33.44 28.82 13.27
CA ASP A 12 -32.04 28.42 13.39
C ASP A 12 -31.10 29.61 13.57
N ILE A 13 -29.96 29.35 14.22
CA ILE A 13 -28.80 30.26 14.24
C ILE A 13 -27.82 29.77 13.17
N TYR A 14 -27.68 30.52 12.08
CA TYR A 14 -26.73 30.20 11.01
C TYR A 14 -25.35 30.79 11.28
N LEU A 15 -24.31 30.13 10.78
CA LEU A 15 -22.99 30.74 10.68
C LEU A 15 -23.01 31.88 9.65
N ASP A 16 -22.21 32.92 9.89
CA ASP A 16 -22.05 34.05 8.99
C ASP A 16 -21.18 33.70 7.76
N THR A 17 -20.45 32.59 7.83
CA THR A 17 -19.59 32.12 6.74
C THR A 17 -20.40 31.41 5.66
N PRO A 18 -20.40 31.88 4.40
CA PRO A 18 -21.09 31.21 3.31
C PRO A 18 -20.39 29.91 2.90
N ALA A 19 -21.16 28.94 2.40
CA ALA A 19 -20.62 27.74 1.78
C ALA A 19 -20.06 28.09 0.39
N THR A 20 -18.73 28.07 0.23
CA THR A 20 -18.05 28.47 -1.01
C THR A 20 -17.75 27.31 -1.96
N ALA A 21 -17.65 26.08 -1.44
CA ALA A 21 -17.40 24.91 -2.28
C ALA A 21 -18.66 24.50 -3.06
N GLN A 22 -18.46 24.01 -4.28
CA GLN A 22 -19.54 23.50 -5.11
C GLN A 22 -19.35 22.01 -5.37
N LEU A 23 -20.46 21.31 -5.52
CA LEU A 23 -20.56 19.94 -5.99
C LEU A 23 -21.54 19.94 -7.17
N ASP A 24 -21.09 19.52 -8.35
CA ASP A 24 -21.86 19.53 -9.60
C ASP A 24 -22.52 20.90 -9.89
N GLY A 25 -21.78 21.99 -9.68
CA GLY A 25 -22.25 23.37 -9.93
C GLY A 25 -23.19 23.96 -8.87
N HIS A 26 -23.51 23.21 -7.81
CA HIS A 26 -24.37 23.66 -6.70
C HIS A 26 -23.58 23.76 -5.40
N PRO A 27 -23.93 24.64 -4.44
CA PRO A 27 -23.28 24.65 -3.13
C PRO A 27 -23.29 23.26 -2.49
N TRP A 28 -22.13 22.82 -1.99
CA TRP A 28 -21.96 21.45 -1.45
C TRP A 28 -22.91 21.16 -0.27
N HIS A 29 -23.26 22.20 0.48
CA HIS A 29 -24.17 22.20 1.62
C HIS A 29 -24.95 23.53 1.67
N PRO A 30 -26.20 23.55 2.17
CA PRO A 30 -26.89 24.80 2.50
C PRO A 30 -26.17 25.57 3.61
N ARG A 31 -26.74 26.69 4.06
CA ARG A 31 -26.19 27.44 5.22
C ARG A 31 -26.04 26.51 6.42
N ILE A 32 -24.88 26.53 7.05
CA ILE A 32 -24.56 25.69 8.20
C ILE A 32 -25.15 26.35 9.45
N THR A 33 -25.94 25.59 10.23
CA THR A 33 -26.40 26.06 11.54
C THR A 33 -25.33 25.87 12.61
N PHE A 34 -25.39 26.66 13.68
CA PHE A 34 -24.48 26.59 14.82
C PHE A 34 -24.44 25.18 15.43
N ASP A 35 -25.59 24.50 15.50
CA ASP A 35 -25.71 23.15 16.06
C ASP A 35 -25.20 22.06 15.11
N GLN A 36 -25.25 22.28 13.80
CA GLN A 36 -24.67 21.38 12.80
C GLN A 36 -23.14 21.46 12.76
N ALA A 37 -22.57 22.63 13.04
CA ALA A 37 -21.14 22.89 12.87
C ALA A 37 -20.22 21.88 13.59
N PRO A 38 -20.45 21.46 14.86
CA PRO A 38 -19.62 20.45 15.52
C PRO A 38 -19.67 19.08 14.84
N ARG A 39 -20.84 18.67 14.31
CA ARG A 39 -20.99 17.40 13.58
C ARG A 39 -20.23 17.46 12.26
N LEU A 40 -20.38 18.53 11.49
CA LEU A 40 -19.67 18.74 10.22
C LEU A 40 -18.15 18.82 10.43
N ALA A 41 -17.70 19.51 11.49
CA ALA A 41 -16.27 19.55 11.86
C ALA A 41 -15.72 18.15 12.15
N ARG A 42 -16.50 17.29 12.83
CA ARG A 42 -16.06 15.91 13.07
C ARG A 42 -16.03 15.09 11.77
N LEU A 43 -17.02 15.22 10.90
CA LEU A 43 -17.03 14.56 9.59
C LEU A 43 -15.83 15.00 8.73
N LEU A 44 -15.48 16.28 8.74
CA LEU A 44 -14.30 16.80 8.06
C LEU A 44 -12.99 16.22 8.64
N SER A 45 -12.90 16.13 9.97
CA SER A 45 -11.78 15.48 10.64
C SER A 45 -11.66 13.99 10.24
N THR A 46 -12.78 13.28 10.14
CA THR A 46 -12.83 11.89 9.66
C THR A 46 -12.42 11.77 8.18
N ALA A 47 -12.87 12.68 7.31
CA ALA A 47 -12.44 12.70 5.92
C ALA A 47 -10.92 12.88 5.79
N CYS A 48 -10.34 13.79 6.58
CA CYS A 48 -8.90 13.99 6.62
C CYS A 48 -8.17 12.76 7.18
N PHE A 49 -8.74 12.09 8.19
CA PHE A 49 -8.20 10.82 8.70
C PHE A 49 -8.14 9.75 7.60
N ILE A 50 -9.19 9.60 6.79
CA ILE A 50 -9.22 8.63 5.68
C ILE A 50 -8.09 8.93 4.69
N ILE A 51 -7.94 10.19 4.29
CA ILE A 51 -6.88 10.61 3.34
C ILE A 51 -5.50 10.30 3.92
N VAL A 52 -5.24 10.72 5.15
CA VAL A 52 -3.94 10.54 5.81
C VAL A 52 -3.64 9.06 6.01
N ALA A 53 -4.56 8.28 6.60
CA ALA A 53 -4.38 6.86 6.86
C ALA A 53 -4.22 6.03 5.59
N TYR A 54 -5.02 6.29 4.55
CA TYR A 54 -4.95 5.56 3.29
C TYR A 54 -3.68 5.87 2.51
N LEU A 55 -3.31 7.15 2.35
CA LEU A 55 -2.24 7.55 1.44
C LEU A 55 -0.84 7.59 2.08
N SER A 56 -0.75 7.62 3.41
CA SER A 56 0.53 7.36 4.11
C SER A 56 0.75 5.87 4.34
N GLY A 57 -0.34 5.12 4.52
CA GLY A 57 -0.29 3.76 5.02
C GLY A 57 0.27 3.63 6.43
N ALA A 58 0.42 4.70 7.21
CA ALA A 58 0.84 4.65 8.61
C ALA A 58 -0.14 3.84 9.48
N ARG A 59 0.33 3.27 10.60
CA ARG A 59 -0.57 2.53 11.50
C ARG A 59 -1.58 3.47 12.12
N VAL A 60 -2.78 2.96 12.42
CA VAL A 60 -3.86 3.75 13.01
C VAL A 60 -3.39 4.52 14.25
N GLY A 61 -2.69 3.84 15.17
CA GLY A 61 -2.13 4.49 16.36
C GLY A 61 -1.11 5.59 16.05
N GLU A 62 -0.28 5.43 15.01
CA GLU A 62 0.69 6.44 14.57
C GLU A 62 -0.05 7.66 13.97
N VAL A 63 -1.03 7.42 13.10
CA VAL A 63 -1.87 8.46 12.49
C VAL A 63 -2.62 9.26 13.56
N LEU A 64 -3.26 8.58 14.52
CA LEU A 64 -4.04 9.23 15.57
C LEU A 64 -3.20 10.06 16.54
N ASN A 65 -1.88 9.85 16.57
CA ASN A 65 -0.92 10.59 17.37
C ASN A 65 -0.08 11.60 16.56
N LEU A 66 -0.39 11.81 15.27
CA LEU A 66 0.28 12.85 14.49
C LEU A 66 0.05 14.22 15.13
N ARG A 67 1.13 15.00 15.18
CA ARG A 67 1.15 16.34 15.76
C ARG A 67 1.03 17.39 14.66
N ARG A 68 0.57 18.58 15.05
CA ARG A 68 0.67 19.78 14.21
C ARG A 68 2.12 20.00 13.78
N GLY A 69 2.30 20.45 12.53
CA GLY A 69 3.61 20.69 11.94
C GLY A 69 4.32 19.42 11.48
N CYS A 70 3.64 18.27 11.42
CA CYS A 70 4.25 17.01 11.01
C CYS A 70 4.58 16.91 9.52
N VAL A 71 4.14 17.86 8.69
CA VAL A 71 4.33 17.80 7.23
C VAL A 71 5.53 18.63 6.82
N ASN A 72 6.40 18.02 6.02
CA ASN A 72 7.53 18.69 5.40
C ASN A 72 7.50 18.51 3.87
N PHE A 73 8.06 19.47 3.13
CA PHE A 73 8.23 19.39 1.68
C PHE A 73 9.69 19.59 1.34
N ASP A 74 10.29 18.58 0.71
CA ASP A 74 11.63 18.68 0.18
C ASP A 74 11.59 19.22 -1.25
N LYS A 75 12.22 20.38 -1.46
CA LYS A 75 12.26 21.05 -2.76
C LYS A 75 13.18 20.34 -3.75
N ASP A 76 14.21 19.65 -3.27
CA ASP A 76 15.21 19.03 -4.12
C ASP A 76 14.67 17.74 -4.75
N THR A 77 13.94 16.95 -3.95
CA THR A 77 13.28 15.72 -4.42
C THR A 77 11.82 15.94 -4.89
N SER A 78 11.23 17.10 -4.60
CA SER A 78 9.80 17.39 -4.81
C SER A 78 8.86 16.39 -4.11
N LEU A 79 9.29 15.87 -2.95
CA LEU A 79 8.54 14.90 -2.15
C LEU A 79 7.92 15.55 -0.91
N TRP A 80 6.73 15.06 -0.54
CA TRP A 80 6.08 15.39 0.72
C TRP A 80 6.35 14.30 1.75
N PHE A 81 6.56 14.72 3.00
CA PHE A 81 6.86 13.84 4.11
C PHE A 81 5.90 14.08 5.27
N ILE A 82 5.61 13.01 6.01
CA ILE A 82 4.99 13.09 7.34
C ILE A 82 5.96 12.54 8.36
N GLU A 83 6.28 13.36 9.35
CA GLU A 83 7.03 13.00 10.54
C GLU A 83 6.06 12.61 11.65
N GLY A 84 6.28 11.45 12.27
CA GLY A 84 5.43 11.02 13.37
C GLY A 84 6.16 10.12 14.34
N LEU A 85 5.44 9.79 15.40
CA LEU A 85 5.92 8.94 16.47
C LEU A 85 5.52 7.49 16.18
N TYR A 86 6.43 6.56 16.42
CA TYR A 86 6.10 5.14 16.50
C TYR A 86 6.08 4.69 17.96
N PHE A 87 5.15 3.79 18.29
CA PHE A 87 4.90 3.34 19.67
C PHE A 87 5.21 1.85 19.87
N LYS A 88 5.11 1.05 18.80
CA LYS A 88 5.38 -0.39 18.85
C LYS A 88 6.88 -0.62 18.71
N GLY A 89 7.53 -1.16 19.76
CA GLY A 89 8.98 -1.32 19.82
C GLY A 89 9.75 -0.06 20.26
N ALA A 90 9.05 0.99 20.70
CA ALA A 90 9.70 2.14 21.32
C ALA A 90 10.11 1.74 22.74
N GLU A 91 11.35 1.32 22.92
CA GLU A 91 11.95 0.96 24.20
C GLU A 91 13.12 1.92 24.50
N GLY A 92 13.26 2.34 25.75
CA GLY A 92 14.39 3.14 26.20
C GLY A 92 15.67 2.32 26.23
N GLU A 93 16.80 2.98 26.53
CA GLU A 93 18.10 2.31 26.73
C GLU A 93 18.05 1.23 27.83
N ASP A 94 17.01 1.24 28.67
CA ASP A 94 16.72 0.31 29.74
C ASP A 94 15.78 -0.85 29.34
N GLY A 95 15.34 -0.91 28.09
CA GLY A 95 14.38 -1.91 27.59
C GLY A 95 12.93 -1.67 28.03
N ASN A 96 12.63 -0.54 28.68
CA ASN A 96 11.26 -0.20 29.06
C ASN A 96 10.55 0.52 27.92
N LYS A 97 9.26 0.20 27.70
CA LYS A 97 8.45 0.90 26.70
C LYS A 97 8.40 2.40 26.98
N ILE A 98 8.64 3.22 25.95
CA ILE A 98 8.50 4.68 25.98
C ILE A 98 7.03 5.03 25.68
N PRO A 99 6.24 5.45 26.67
CA PRO A 99 4.81 5.73 26.48
C PRO A 99 4.55 6.90 25.53
N GLU A 100 5.49 7.84 25.45
CA GLU A 100 5.43 9.02 24.58
C GLU A 100 5.67 8.68 23.11
N GLY A 101 6.19 7.49 22.80
CA GLY A 101 6.65 7.10 21.47
C GLY A 101 7.98 7.75 21.07
N THR A 102 8.63 7.19 20.06
CA THR A 102 9.90 7.69 19.53
C THR A 102 9.70 8.25 18.13
N LEU A 103 10.47 9.28 17.75
CA LEU A 103 10.44 9.80 16.38
C LEU A 103 10.86 8.70 15.41
N ARG A 104 10.08 8.53 14.35
CA ARG A 104 10.41 7.58 13.29
C ARG A 104 11.62 8.08 12.51
N GLU A 105 12.63 7.22 12.32
CA GLU A 105 13.86 7.55 11.58
C GLU A 105 13.58 7.91 10.12
N ASP A 106 12.76 7.09 9.45
CA ASP A 106 12.34 7.32 8.07
C ASP A 106 10.93 7.92 8.00
N PRO A 107 10.72 9.20 7.64
CA PRO A 107 9.37 9.75 7.52
C PRO A 107 8.55 9.06 6.43
N TRP A 108 7.21 9.12 6.51
CA TRP A 108 6.35 8.59 5.45
C TRP A 108 6.41 9.50 4.23
N VAL A 109 6.76 8.94 3.06
CA VAL A 109 6.62 9.64 1.78
C VAL A 109 5.14 9.66 1.41
N VAL A 110 4.61 10.84 1.13
CA VAL A 110 3.20 11.04 0.80
C VAL A 110 3.04 11.95 -0.41
N ILE A 111 1.80 12.11 -0.86
CA ILE A 111 1.44 13.07 -1.90
C ILE A 111 0.87 14.36 -1.30
N GLU A 112 0.86 15.43 -2.10
CA GLU A 112 0.35 16.77 -1.71
C GLU A 112 -1.05 16.73 -1.09
N LEU A 113 -1.91 15.78 -1.52
CA LEU A 113 -3.25 15.64 -0.98
C LEU A 113 -3.26 15.39 0.54
N VAL A 114 -2.25 14.69 1.07
CA VAL A 114 -2.13 14.46 2.50
C VAL A 114 -1.69 15.73 3.23
N SER A 115 -0.73 16.47 2.67
CA SER A 115 -0.34 17.80 3.17
C SER A 115 -1.55 18.74 3.27
N ARG A 116 -2.40 18.76 2.24
CA ARG A 116 -3.65 19.54 2.25
C ARG A 116 -4.62 19.09 3.34
N ALA A 117 -4.75 17.78 3.59
CA ALA A 117 -5.59 17.25 4.66
C ALA A 117 -5.06 17.65 6.05
N VAL A 118 -3.74 17.61 6.26
CA VAL A 118 -3.12 18.10 7.51
C VAL A 118 -3.37 19.59 7.68
N ALA A 119 -3.16 20.41 6.66
CA ALA A 119 -3.43 21.84 6.71
C ALA A 119 -4.91 22.16 7.03
N VAL A 120 -5.85 21.34 6.57
CA VAL A 120 -7.28 21.46 6.94
C VAL A 120 -7.48 21.17 8.42
N LEU A 121 -6.90 20.09 8.97
CA LEU A 121 -6.99 19.76 10.40
C LEU A 121 -6.37 20.85 11.27
N GLU A 122 -5.22 21.38 10.84
CA GLU A 122 -4.52 22.47 11.52
C GLU A 122 -5.31 23.77 11.55
N ARG A 123 -6.15 24.03 10.56
CA ARG A 123 -7.08 25.17 10.54
C ARG A 123 -8.37 24.91 11.31
N LEU A 124 -8.74 23.64 11.50
CA LEU A 124 -10.00 23.24 12.11
C LEU A 124 -10.02 23.43 13.63
N HIS A 125 -8.89 23.27 14.31
CA HIS A 125 -8.78 23.37 15.78
C HIS A 125 -7.35 23.71 16.23
N GLU A 126 -7.17 24.17 17.47
CA GLU A 126 -5.86 24.59 18.02
C GLU A 126 -5.08 23.47 18.74
N SER A 127 -5.63 22.25 18.84
CA SER A 127 -4.92 21.14 19.50
C SER A 127 -3.54 20.86 18.87
N HIS A 128 -2.61 20.40 19.70
CA HIS A 128 -1.30 19.96 19.26
C HIS A 128 -1.33 18.62 18.50
N LEU A 129 -2.37 17.80 18.72
CA LEU A 129 -2.64 16.59 17.95
C LEU A 129 -3.57 16.91 16.77
N LEU A 130 -3.37 16.25 15.63
CA LEU A 130 -4.25 16.37 14.47
C LEU A 130 -5.62 15.69 14.66
N PHE A 131 -5.68 14.66 15.52
CA PHE A 131 -6.91 13.90 15.79
C PHE A 131 -7.28 13.88 17.27
N PRO A 132 -7.60 15.04 17.88
CA PRO A 132 -7.91 15.10 19.29
C PRO A 132 -9.29 14.50 19.59
N ASN A 133 -9.43 13.97 20.80
CA ASN A 133 -10.70 13.47 21.31
C ASN A 133 -11.81 14.53 21.31
N ARG A 134 -11.45 15.82 21.40
CA ARG A 134 -12.37 16.96 21.39
C ARG A 134 -11.81 18.03 20.46
N LEU A 135 -12.67 18.60 19.61
CA LEU A 135 -12.31 19.73 18.73
C LEU A 135 -12.52 21.09 19.42
N LYS A 136 -13.29 21.12 20.52
CA LYS A 136 -13.47 22.34 21.33
C LYS A 136 -12.41 22.37 22.44
N PRO A 137 -11.79 23.52 22.71
CA PRO A 137 -10.95 23.71 23.90
C PRO A 137 -11.72 23.35 25.17
N ILE A 138 -11.04 22.79 26.17
CA ILE A 138 -11.61 22.60 27.50
C ILE A 138 -11.95 23.99 28.04
N LYS A 139 -13.24 24.32 28.17
CA LYS A 139 -13.62 25.32 29.19
C LYS A 139 -13.20 24.69 30.50
N GLN A 140 -12.15 25.22 31.14
CA GLN A 140 -11.74 24.76 32.47
C GLN A 140 -12.90 25.05 33.42
N THR A 141 -13.78 24.07 33.64
CA THR A 141 -14.78 24.15 34.70
C THR A 141 -14.06 23.77 35.99
N PRO A 142 -13.91 24.68 36.96
CA PRO A 142 -13.28 24.35 38.23
C PRO A 142 -14.01 23.16 38.88
N GLY A 143 -13.27 22.14 39.33
CA GLY A 143 -13.82 21.01 40.10
C GLY A 143 -14.28 19.77 39.31
N LYS A 144 -14.16 19.74 37.97
CA LYS A 144 -14.31 18.51 37.18
C LYS A 144 -13.01 18.21 36.44
N GLU A 145 -12.04 17.62 37.12
CA GLU A 145 -10.93 16.98 36.41
C GLU A 145 -11.49 15.83 35.56
N PRO A 146 -11.35 15.87 34.23
CA PRO A 146 -11.70 14.70 33.43
C PRO A 146 -10.78 13.55 33.85
N LYS A 147 -11.36 12.38 34.20
CA LYS A 147 -10.59 11.13 34.33
C LYS A 147 -9.63 11.03 33.16
N ARG A 148 -8.31 10.84 33.40
CA ARG A 148 -7.23 10.71 32.40
C ARG A 148 -7.71 9.96 31.14
N ARG A 149 -8.26 10.68 30.17
CA ARG A 149 -8.55 10.18 28.83
C ARG A 149 -7.39 10.69 28.00
N GLY A 150 -6.73 9.81 27.27
CA GLY A 150 -5.69 10.21 26.32
C GLY A 150 -6.20 11.33 25.42
N GLU A 151 -5.31 12.21 24.98
CA GLU A 151 -5.70 13.38 24.20
C GLU A 151 -6.07 13.01 22.76
N ALA A 152 -5.46 11.95 22.22
CA ALA A 152 -5.73 11.37 20.92
C ALA A 152 -7.07 10.61 20.88
N ARG A 153 -7.72 10.64 19.71
CA ARG A 153 -8.77 9.68 19.35
C ARG A 153 -8.25 8.25 19.52
N SER A 154 -9.14 7.33 19.91
CA SER A 154 -8.82 5.90 20.00
C SER A 154 -9.37 5.12 18.82
N ASP A 155 -8.80 3.94 18.56
CA ASP A 155 -9.22 3.00 17.50
C ASP A 155 -10.72 2.74 17.51
N ARG A 156 -11.30 2.52 18.70
CA ARG A 156 -12.74 2.30 18.87
C ARG A 156 -13.56 3.50 18.41
N ILE A 157 -13.13 4.71 18.78
CA ILE A 157 -13.88 5.93 18.47
C ILE A 157 -13.71 6.32 17.00
N ILE A 158 -12.53 6.14 16.41
CA ILE A 158 -12.34 6.41 14.99
C ILE A 158 -13.16 5.45 14.12
N ALA A 159 -13.34 4.18 14.55
CA ALA A 159 -14.23 3.25 13.87
C ALA A 159 -15.71 3.73 13.87
N GLU A 160 -16.19 4.27 14.99
CA GLU A 160 -17.52 4.89 15.05
C GLU A 160 -17.63 6.13 14.15
N ASP A 161 -16.58 6.95 14.12
CA ASP A 161 -16.52 8.13 13.27
C ASP A 161 -16.56 7.74 11.78
N LEU A 162 -15.84 6.70 11.37
CA LEU A 162 -15.88 6.14 10.01
C LEU A 162 -17.28 5.66 9.63
N ALA A 163 -17.97 4.93 10.53
CA ALA A 163 -19.34 4.50 10.29
C ALA A 163 -20.32 5.68 10.12
N LYS A 164 -20.19 6.71 10.97
CA LYS A 164 -21.00 7.94 10.85
C LYS A 164 -20.70 8.72 9.57
N PHE A 165 -19.44 8.74 9.15
CA PHE A 165 -19.02 9.36 7.90
C PHE A 165 -19.62 8.62 6.70
N ALA A 166 -19.52 7.29 6.66
CA ALA A 166 -20.11 6.50 5.58
C ALA A 166 -21.63 6.68 5.50
N ALA A 167 -22.33 6.67 6.64
CA ALA A 167 -23.77 6.94 6.68
C ALA A 167 -24.12 8.34 6.14
N TRP A 168 -23.35 9.36 6.53
CA TRP A 168 -23.55 10.74 6.05
C TRP A 168 -23.30 10.87 4.54
N VAL A 169 -22.25 10.22 4.00
CA VAL A 169 -21.98 10.19 2.56
C VAL A 169 -23.14 9.54 1.82
N ASN A 170 -23.62 8.38 2.28
CA ASN A 170 -24.72 7.66 1.64
C ASN A 170 -26.03 8.46 1.66
N GLU A 171 -26.35 9.10 2.78
CA GLU A 171 -27.49 10.02 2.88
C GLU A 171 -27.35 11.17 1.86
N ARG A 172 -26.15 11.74 1.73
CA ARG A 172 -25.90 12.83 0.79
C ARG A 172 -25.99 12.39 -0.67
N CYS A 173 -25.48 11.20 -1.00
CA CYS A 173 -25.63 10.60 -2.32
C CYS A 173 -27.10 10.40 -2.68
N GLN A 174 -27.91 9.90 -1.74
CA GLN A 174 -29.35 9.73 -1.95
C GLN A 174 -30.05 11.08 -2.19
N GLN A 175 -29.78 12.09 -1.38
CA GLN A 175 -30.37 13.44 -1.53
C GLN A 175 -30.02 14.10 -2.87
N LEU A 176 -28.82 13.84 -3.39
CA LEU A 176 -28.33 14.42 -4.64
C LEU A 176 -28.54 13.52 -5.87
N GLY A 177 -29.13 12.33 -5.70
CA GLY A 177 -29.30 11.36 -6.78
C GLY A 177 -27.99 10.81 -7.36
N ARG A 178 -26.90 10.80 -6.56
CA ARG A 178 -25.59 10.29 -6.98
C ARG A 178 -25.48 8.78 -6.81
N LYS A 179 -24.69 8.14 -7.67
CA LYS A 179 -24.43 6.68 -7.64
C LYS A 179 -23.24 6.29 -6.77
N ASP A 180 -22.46 7.25 -6.27
CA ASP A 180 -21.21 7.04 -5.53
C ASP A 180 -21.41 6.65 -4.05
N HIS A 181 -22.48 5.92 -3.74
CA HIS A 181 -22.73 5.42 -2.40
C HIS A 181 -21.64 4.42 -1.98
N ILE A 182 -21.26 4.46 -0.72
CA ILE A 182 -20.34 3.50 -0.11
C ILE A 182 -21.14 2.21 0.16
N PRO A 183 -20.84 1.10 -0.54
CA PRO A 183 -21.60 -0.14 -0.40
C PRO A 183 -21.41 -0.77 0.99
N ALA A 184 -22.39 -1.57 1.40
CA ALA A 184 -22.25 -2.40 2.59
C ALA A 184 -21.16 -3.46 2.38
N ASP A 185 -20.33 -3.66 3.39
CA ASP A 185 -19.26 -4.66 3.35
C ASP A 185 -19.71 -5.93 4.08
N ALA A 186 -19.58 -7.07 3.41
CA ALA A 186 -19.96 -8.37 3.96
C ALA A 186 -19.15 -8.76 5.22
N ALA A 187 -17.92 -8.24 5.36
CA ALA A 187 -17.07 -8.43 6.53
C ALA A 187 -17.38 -7.45 7.68
N GLY A 188 -18.41 -6.62 7.55
CA GLY A 188 -18.83 -5.64 8.56
C GLY A 188 -18.19 -4.25 8.38
N PRO A 189 -18.32 -3.36 9.39
CA PRO A 189 -17.87 -1.97 9.29
C PRO A 189 -16.38 -1.84 8.92
N ILE A 190 -16.05 -0.80 8.15
CA ILE A 190 -14.67 -0.55 7.70
C ILE A 190 -13.80 -0.16 8.90
N ALA A 191 -12.94 -1.08 9.32
CA ALA A 191 -11.91 -0.82 10.32
C ALA A 191 -10.77 0.04 9.76
N ALA A 192 -10.23 0.94 10.58
CA ALA A 192 -9.16 1.85 10.17
C ALA A 192 -7.88 1.13 9.69
N SER A 193 -7.60 -0.07 10.21
CA SER A 193 -6.46 -0.91 9.77
C SER A 193 -6.55 -1.30 8.28
N ARG A 194 -7.76 -1.35 7.71
CA ARG A 194 -7.97 -1.72 6.30
C ARG A 194 -7.37 -0.71 5.34
N PHE A 195 -7.27 0.57 5.71
CA PHE A 195 -6.65 1.59 4.84
C PHE A 195 -5.18 1.26 4.54
N ARG A 196 -4.41 0.90 5.58
CA ARG A 196 -3.02 0.46 5.43
C ARG A 196 -2.91 -0.80 4.57
N ARG A 197 -3.76 -1.80 4.84
CA ARG A 197 -3.76 -3.06 4.08
C ARG A 197 -4.11 -2.85 2.60
N THR A 198 -5.12 -2.03 2.32
CA THR A 198 -5.50 -1.68 0.94
C THR A 198 -4.37 -0.95 0.21
N LEU A 199 -3.67 0.00 0.84
CA LEU A 199 -2.51 0.62 0.20
C LEU A 199 -1.38 -0.40 -0.03
N ALA A 200 -1.09 -1.27 0.93
CA ALA A 200 -0.07 -2.31 0.79
C ALA A 200 -0.38 -3.25 -0.38
N TRP A 201 -1.65 -3.64 -0.55
CA TRP A 201 -2.14 -4.44 -1.68
C TRP A 201 -1.82 -3.78 -3.03
N PHE A 202 -2.08 -2.46 -3.15
CA PHE A 202 -1.80 -1.71 -4.38
C PHE A 202 -0.30 -1.55 -4.63
N ILE A 203 0.48 -1.21 -3.59
CA ILE A 203 1.93 -1.03 -3.72
C ILE A 203 2.57 -2.37 -4.15
N ARG A 204 2.20 -3.48 -3.51
CA ARG A 204 2.79 -4.81 -3.81
C ARG A 204 2.64 -5.20 -5.28
N ARG A 205 1.51 -4.87 -5.89
CA ARG A 205 1.15 -5.22 -7.27
C ARG A 205 1.72 -4.27 -8.32
N LYS A 206 2.54 -3.29 -7.92
CA LYS A 206 3.33 -2.49 -8.86
C LYS A 206 4.71 -3.11 -9.09
N PRO A 207 5.35 -2.84 -10.24
CA PRO A 207 6.76 -3.15 -10.44
C PRO A 207 7.59 -2.60 -9.27
N ARG A 208 8.53 -3.41 -8.75
CA ARG A 208 9.33 -3.08 -7.56
C ARG A 208 8.51 -2.77 -6.29
N GLY A 209 7.25 -3.17 -6.27
CA GLY A 209 6.30 -2.92 -5.18
C GLY A 209 6.78 -3.44 -3.82
N LEU A 210 7.53 -4.54 -3.81
CA LEU A 210 8.19 -5.06 -2.61
C LEU A 210 9.15 -4.04 -2.00
N ILE A 211 10.05 -3.46 -2.81
CA ILE A 211 11.02 -2.47 -2.36
C ILE A 211 10.29 -1.20 -1.90
N ALA A 212 9.32 -0.74 -2.69
CA ALA A 212 8.56 0.47 -2.36
C ALA A 212 7.81 0.33 -1.03
N ALA A 213 7.16 -0.82 -0.78
CA ALA A 213 6.51 -1.11 0.49
C ALA A 213 7.52 -1.14 1.65
N SER A 214 8.67 -1.80 1.45
CA SER A 214 9.75 -1.89 2.43
C SER A 214 10.20 -0.51 2.91
N ILE A 215 10.39 0.43 1.98
CA ILE A 215 10.73 1.83 2.28
C ILE A 215 9.57 2.54 2.98
N GLN A 216 8.38 2.53 2.37
CA GLN A 216 7.22 3.27 2.89
C GLN A 216 6.85 2.89 4.32
N TYR A 217 7.04 1.63 4.69
CA TYR A 217 6.64 1.11 5.97
C TYR A 217 7.75 1.07 7.03
N GLY A 218 8.98 1.45 6.66
CA GLY A 218 10.10 1.70 7.59
C GLY A 218 11.00 0.48 7.82
N HIS A 219 11.31 -0.25 6.75
CA HIS A 219 12.10 -1.50 6.79
C HIS A 219 13.20 -1.56 5.71
N ALA A 220 13.50 -0.45 5.03
CA ALA A 220 14.44 -0.38 3.92
C ALA A 220 15.84 -0.91 4.29
N TYR A 221 16.36 -0.53 5.46
CA TYR A 221 17.74 -0.82 5.82
C TYR A 221 18.00 -2.29 6.11
N THR A 222 17.01 -3.02 6.65
CA THR A 222 17.15 -4.45 6.95
C THR A 222 16.83 -5.35 5.76
N GLN A 223 15.82 -4.98 4.95
CA GLN A 223 15.41 -5.79 3.79
C GLN A 223 16.38 -5.72 2.60
N MET A 224 17.13 -4.63 2.42
CA MET A 224 18.11 -4.49 1.34
C MET A 224 19.47 -5.15 1.65
N LEU A 225 19.88 -5.21 2.92
CA LEU A 225 21.21 -5.72 3.32
C LEU A 225 21.22 -7.20 3.72
N GLN A 226 20.10 -7.78 4.17
CA GLN A 226 20.07 -9.14 4.70
C GLN A 226 19.03 -10.06 4.05
N GLY A 227 18.38 -9.65 2.96
CA GLY A 227 17.09 -10.23 2.59
C GLY A 227 16.06 -9.89 3.66
N TYR A 228 14.94 -10.61 3.73
CA TYR A 228 13.88 -10.34 4.71
C TYR A 228 14.29 -10.52 6.19
N ALA A 229 15.57 -10.72 6.48
CA ALA A 229 16.11 -10.64 7.83
C ALA A 229 16.15 -9.17 8.31
N GLY A 230 15.04 -8.74 8.89
CA GLY A 230 14.95 -7.53 9.70
C GLY A 230 14.22 -7.77 11.01
N SER A 231 14.69 -7.12 12.09
CA SER A 231 14.33 -7.39 13.47
C SER A 231 12.82 -7.45 13.74
N TYR A 232 12.46 -8.34 14.67
CA TYR A 232 11.12 -8.81 15.02
C TYR A 232 10.18 -7.75 15.65
N GLU A 233 10.61 -6.50 15.78
CA GLU A 233 10.01 -5.54 16.72
C GLU A 233 8.82 -4.77 16.15
N ALA A 234 8.74 -4.62 14.82
CA ALA A 234 7.65 -3.93 14.16
C ALA A 234 6.78 -4.93 13.40
N GLY A 235 5.73 -5.44 14.05
CA GLY A 235 4.79 -6.40 13.45
C GLY A 235 3.92 -5.84 12.31
N PHE A 236 4.58 -5.40 11.22
CA PHE A 236 4.09 -5.17 9.86
C PHE A 236 4.58 -6.27 8.90
N LEU A 237 5.63 -7.01 9.27
CA LEU A 237 6.05 -8.21 8.53
C LEU A 237 4.89 -9.20 8.35
N ASP A 238 3.93 -9.21 9.27
CA ASP A 238 2.74 -10.07 9.24
C ASP A 238 1.71 -9.58 8.19
N ASP A 239 1.26 -8.31 8.25
CA ASP A 239 0.36 -7.69 7.26
C ASP A 239 0.90 -7.80 5.81
N TYR A 240 2.19 -7.52 5.61
CA TYR A 240 2.81 -7.56 4.29
C TYR A 240 3.08 -8.99 3.80
N ALA A 241 3.53 -9.89 4.68
CA ALA A 241 3.70 -11.30 4.30
C ALA A 241 2.38 -11.91 3.85
N PHE A 242 1.26 -11.51 4.46
CA PHE A 242 -0.05 -11.94 3.99
C PHE A 242 -0.35 -11.45 2.56
N GLU A 243 -0.07 -10.19 2.25
CA GLU A 243 -0.27 -9.65 0.90
C GLU A 243 0.71 -10.23 -0.14
N ASP A 244 1.98 -10.48 0.23
CA ASP A 244 2.94 -11.17 -0.64
C ASP A 244 2.52 -12.62 -0.90
N TRP A 245 2.03 -13.31 0.14
CA TRP A 245 1.51 -14.66 0.01
C TRP A 245 0.29 -14.71 -0.91
N LEU A 246 -0.68 -13.81 -0.73
CA LEU A 246 -1.84 -13.70 -1.62
C LEU A 246 -1.41 -13.42 -3.06
N PHE A 247 -0.46 -12.50 -3.27
CA PHE A 247 0.07 -12.19 -4.60
C PHE A 247 0.70 -13.43 -5.27
N ARG A 248 1.51 -14.21 -4.54
CA ARG A 248 2.10 -15.46 -5.06
C ARG A 248 1.04 -16.52 -5.36
N MET A 249 0.02 -16.64 -4.50
CA MET A 249 -1.09 -17.57 -4.70
C MET A 249 -1.94 -17.21 -5.93
N GLU A 250 -2.23 -15.93 -6.13
CA GLU A 250 -2.91 -15.44 -7.34
C GLU A 250 -2.10 -15.79 -8.59
N GLY A 251 -0.78 -15.57 -8.57
CA GLY A 251 0.10 -15.95 -9.68
C GLY A 251 0.09 -17.46 -9.97
N ILE A 252 0.19 -18.30 -8.94
CA ILE A 252 0.12 -19.76 -9.10
C ILE A 252 -1.23 -20.22 -9.64
N ALA A 253 -2.33 -19.58 -9.23
CA ALA A 253 -3.65 -19.91 -9.74
C ALA A 253 -3.78 -19.55 -11.24
N GLU A 254 -3.24 -18.41 -11.68
CA GLU A 254 -3.17 -18.06 -13.09
C GLU A 254 -2.29 -19.06 -13.87
N ASP A 255 -1.12 -19.38 -13.33
CA ASP A 255 -0.18 -20.34 -13.90
C ASP A 255 -0.82 -21.72 -14.09
N GLU A 256 -1.57 -22.21 -13.10
CA GLU A 256 -2.29 -23.48 -13.21
C GLU A 256 -3.35 -23.42 -14.30
N GLN A 257 -4.14 -22.35 -14.36
CA GLN A 257 -5.17 -22.18 -15.38
C GLN A 257 -4.57 -22.20 -16.79
N ARG A 258 -3.42 -21.54 -17.00
CA ARG A 258 -2.73 -21.51 -18.28
C ARG A 258 -2.11 -22.85 -18.65
N LEU A 259 -1.46 -23.53 -17.69
CA LEU A 259 -0.96 -24.90 -17.91
C LEU A 259 -2.10 -25.86 -18.27
N LEU A 260 -3.27 -25.76 -17.62
CA LEU A 260 -4.46 -26.55 -17.97
C LEU A 260 -5.03 -26.19 -19.35
N ALA A 261 -4.89 -24.93 -19.77
CA ALA A 261 -5.25 -24.48 -21.12
C ALA A 261 -4.24 -24.88 -22.20
N GLY A 262 -3.11 -25.51 -21.82
CA GLY A 262 -2.10 -26.02 -22.75
C GLY A 262 -0.93 -25.07 -22.99
N GLU A 263 -0.67 -24.11 -22.11
CA GLU A 263 0.50 -23.21 -22.21
C GLU A 263 1.82 -24.01 -22.28
N HIS A 264 2.64 -23.69 -23.28
CA HIS A 264 3.96 -24.28 -23.43
C HIS A 264 4.95 -23.63 -22.44
N VAL A 265 5.85 -24.48 -21.92
CA VAL A 265 6.90 -24.05 -21.00
C VAL A 265 8.22 -24.69 -21.41
N SER A 266 9.24 -23.87 -21.56
CA SER A 266 10.59 -24.26 -21.96
C SER A 266 11.64 -23.79 -20.95
N GLY A 267 12.88 -24.23 -21.14
CA GLY A 267 14.02 -23.83 -20.31
C GLY A 267 14.38 -24.86 -19.22
N PRO A 268 15.55 -24.68 -18.57
CA PRO A 268 16.09 -25.66 -17.62
C PRO A 268 15.18 -25.93 -16.41
N ALA A 269 14.34 -24.96 -16.02
CA ALA A 269 13.42 -25.12 -14.91
C ALA A 269 11.98 -25.46 -15.30
N ALA A 270 11.70 -25.79 -16.57
CA ALA A 270 10.33 -26.04 -17.05
C ALA A 270 9.61 -27.15 -16.28
N ASP A 271 10.28 -28.27 -16.00
CA ASP A 271 9.68 -29.38 -15.25
C ASP A 271 9.45 -29.01 -13.78
N ALA A 272 10.39 -28.28 -13.18
CA ALA A 272 10.27 -27.77 -11.82
C ALA A 272 9.10 -26.77 -11.71
N TYR A 273 8.92 -25.92 -12.72
CA TYR A 273 7.79 -25.00 -12.83
C TYR A 273 6.46 -25.77 -12.82
N ARG A 274 6.26 -26.70 -13.77
CA ARG A 274 5.03 -27.51 -13.86
C ARG A 274 4.74 -28.26 -12.55
N TYR A 275 5.78 -28.88 -11.98
CA TYR A 275 5.65 -29.59 -10.70
C TYR A 275 5.21 -28.65 -9.57
N ARG A 276 5.87 -27.50 -9.40
CA ARG A 276 5.58 -26.58 -8.30
C ARG A 276 4.19 -25.95 -8.43
N VAL A 277 3.78 -25.55 -9.63
CA VAL A 277 2.43 -24.99 -9.87
C VAL A 277 1.35 -26.01 -9.48
N GLN A 278 1.46 -27.25 -9.97
CA GLN A 278 0.50 -28.31 -9.64
C GLN A 278 0.50 -28.70 -8.17
N ALA A 279 1.69 -28.81 -7.55
CA ALA A 279 1.82 -29.15 -6.14
C ALA A 279 1.29 -28.04 -5.23
N ALA A 280 1.58 -26.78 -5.54
CA ALA A 280 1.11 -25.62 -4.81
C ALA A 280 -0.42 -25.52 -4.87
N SER A 281 -1.02 -25.66 -6.07
CA SER A 281 -2.47 -25.63 -6.18
C SER A 281 -3.13 -26.70 -5.31
N ARG A 282 -2.60 -27.93 -5.29
CA ARG A 282 -3.10 -29.00 -4.42
C ARG A 282 -2.90 -28.73 -2.93
N GLU A 283 -1.75 -28.22 -2.53
CA GLU A 283 -1.43 -27.97 -1.12
C GLU A 283 -2.25 -26.81 -0.52
N PHE A 284 -2.51 -25.78 -1.32
CA PHE A 284 -3.11 -24.54 -0.84
C PHE A 284 -4.57 -24.35 -1.26
N ALA A 285 -5.13 -25.22 -2.10
CA ALA A 285 -6.56 -25.20 -2.46
C ALA A 285 -7.45 -25.22 -1.20
N GLY A 286 -8.32 -24.21 -1.08
CA GLY A 286 -9.28 -24.09 0.02
C GLY A 286 -8.68 -23.75 1.39
N ARG A 287 -7.39 -23.43 1.47
CA ARG A 287 -6.72 -23.13 2.75
C ARG A 287 -7.06 -21.70 3.21
N VAL A 288 -7.68 -21.59 4.39
CA VAL A 288 -7.95 -20.30 5.04
C VAL A 288 -6.85 -20.05 6.06
N LEU A 289 -6.09 -18.97 5.89
CA LEU A 289 -5.14 -18.51 6.91
C LEU A 289 -5.86 -17.65 7.94
N ASN A 290 -5.89 -18.14 9.18
CA ASN A 290 -6.52 -17.42 10.31
C ASN A 290 -5.55 -16.46 11.03
N SER A 291 -4.27 -16.43 10.64
CA SER A 291 -3.29 -15.52 11.22
C SER A 291 -2.25 -15.09 10.19
N GLU A 292 -1.85 -13.82 10.25
CA GLU A 292 -0.80 -13.25 9.41
C GLU A 292 0.58 -13.87 9.68
N ARG A 293 0.83 -14.35 10.91
CA ARG A 293 2.09 -15.01 11.27
C ARG A 293 2.32 -16.29 10.47
N HIS A 294 1.26 -17.04 10.18
CA HIS A 294 1.34 -18.23 9.32
C HIS A 294 1.66 -17.90 7.86
N ALA A 295 1.39 -16.68 7.38
CA ALA A 295 1.69 -16.31 6.00
C ALA A 295 3.20 -16.30 5.71
N ARG A 296 4.02 -15.90 6.69
CA ARG A 296 5.49 -15.94 6.55
C ARG A 296 6.02 -17.36 6.41
N ASP A 297 5.53 -18.28 7.23
CA ASP A 297 5.93 -19.70 7.15
C ASP A 297 5.56 -20.27 5.76
N MET A 298 4.44 -19.84 5.20
CA MET A 298 4.03 -20.24 3.85
C MET A 298 4.95 -19.65 2.77
N LEU A 299 5.37 -18.39 2.89
CA LEU A 299 6.31 -17.77 1.94
C LEU A 299 7.65 -18.52 1.89
N GLY A 300 8.05 -19.16 2.99
CA GLY A 300 9.19 -20.07 3.05
C GLY A 300 9.04 -21.38 2.28
N ASN A 301 7.83 -21.74 1.85
CA ASN A 301 7.57 -23.00 1.17
C ASN A 301 8.19 -22.96 -0.25
N PRO A 302 9.06 -23.92 -0.61
CA PRO A 302 9.68 -24.01 -1.95
C PRO A 302 8.67 -24.03 -3.11
N LEU A 303 7.44 -24.47 -2.88
CA LEU A 303 6.38 -24.46 -3.88
C LEU A 303 5.95 -23.03 -4.27
N LEU A 304 6.09 -22.06 -3.37
CA LEU A 304 5.79 -20.65 -3.63
C LEU A 304 6.98 -19.85 -4.18
N GLN A 305 8.11 -20.52 -4.45
CA GLN A 305 9.34 -19.88 -4.93
C GLN A 305 9.36 -19.80 -6.46
N ILE A 306 8.31 -19.18 -7.02
CA ILE A 306 8.15 -18.85 -8.44
C ILE A 306 8.05 -17.33 -8.54
N HIS A 307 8.92 -16.71 -9.33
CA HIS A 307 9.01 -15.26 -9.48
C HIS A 307 8.93 -14.89 -10.96
N HIS A 308 7.88 -14.17 -11.33
CA HIS A 308 7.73 -13.63 -12.69
C HIS A 308 8.48 -12.31 -12.83
N GLY A 309 9.21 -12.17 -13.93
CA GLY A 309 9.90 -10.95 -14.35
C GLY A 309 9.48 -10.55 -15.77
N GLU A 310 10.17 -9.56 -16.35
CA GLU A 310 9.91 -9.13 -17.72
C GLU A 310 10.41 -10.16 -18.72
N GLY A 311 9.48 -10.91 -19.32
CA GLY A 311 9.77 -11.95 -20.31
C GLY A 311 10.50 -13.16 -19.74
N MET A 312 10.38 -13.44 -18.44
CA MET A 312 11.02 -14.57 -17.78
C MET A 312 10.25 -15.03 -16.54
N THR A 313 10.37 -16.32 -16.23
CA THR A 313 9.89 -16.88 -14.97
C THR A 313 11.04 -17.58 -14.24
N CYS A 314 11.33 -17.17 -13.00
CA CYS A 314 12.35 -17.77 -12.13
C CYS A 314 11.71 -18.78 -11.17
N VAL A 315 12.04 -20.05 -11.34
CA VAL A 315 11.74 -21.11 -10.38
C VAL A 315 12.91 -21.19 -9.41
N LEU A 316 12.88 -20.37 -8.37
CA LEU A 316 14.04 -20.13 -7.53
C LEU A 316 14.49 -21.43 -6.84
N ASN A 317 15.76 -21.75 -7.05
CA ASN A 317 16.55 -22.65 -6.23
C ASN A 317 17.83 -21.89 -5.85
N PRO A 318 17.97 -21.43 -4.59
CA PRO A 318 19.11 -20.60 -4.17
C PRO A 318 20.47 -21.25 -4.43
N ALA A 319 20.55 -22.59 -4.42
CA ALA A 319 21.81 -23.32 -4.61
C ALA A 319 22.35 -23.26 -6.04
N VAL A 320 21.51 -22.97 -7.04
CA VAL A 320 21.87 -22.97 -8.47
C VAL A 320 21.54 -21.66 -9.19
N ALA A 321 21.02 -20.68 -8.45
CA ALA A 321 20.74 -19.36 -8.98
C ALA A 321 22.05 -18.67 -9.40
N ALA A 322 22.09 -18.18 -10.64
CA ALA A 322 23.25 -17.47 -11.17
C ALA A 322 23.17 -15.93 -11.00
N CYS A 323 22.01 -15.42 -10.59
CA CYS A 323 21.79 -14.02 -10.27
C CYS A 323 22.16 -13.72 -8.81
N GLN A 324 22.23 -12.43 -8.48
CA GLN A 324 22.27 -12.01 -7.09
C GLN A 324 21.00 -12.44 -6.33
N LEU A 325 21.20 -12.87 -5.09
CA LEU A 325 20.12 -13.16 -4.14
C LEU A 325 19.98 -12.02 -3.16
N ARG A 326 18.73 -11.70 -2.81
CA ARG A 326 18.42 -10.77 -1.73
C ARG A 326 18.08 -11.60 -0.49
N GLY A 327 19.09 -11.77 0.36
CA GLY A 327 19.06 -12.68 1.51
C GLY A 327 20.19 -13.70 1.49
N SER A 328 20.32 -14.45 2.57
CA SER A 328 21.17 -15.64 2.56
C SER A 328 20.46 -16.80 1.86
N ALA A 329 21.20 -17.74 1.29
CA ALA A 329 20.63 -18.90 0.61
C ALA A 329 19.84 -19.83 1.56
N ASP A 330 20.17 -19.79 2.86
CA ASP A 330 19.48 -20.54 3.92
C ASP A 330 18.26 -19.81 4.48
N ASP A 331 18.00 -18.57 4.05
CA ASP A 331 16.81 -17.80 4.44
C ASP A 331 15.58 -18.34 3.72
N SER A 332 14.53 -18.66 4.49
CA SER A 332 13.24 -19.08 3.94
C SER A 332 12.61 -17.98 3.06
N MET A 333 12.98 -16.73 3.29
CA MET A 333 12.45 -15.58 2.59
C MET A 333 13.38 -15.03 1.50
N VAL A 334 14.40 -15.79 1.10
CA VAL A 334 15.30 -15.42 0.01
C VAL A 334 14.53 -15.15 -1.29
N THR A 335 14.94 -14.12 -2.03
CA THR A 335 14.35 -13.79 -3.34
C THR A 335 15.44 -13.57 -4.39
N PRO A 336 15.18 -13.90 -5.67
CA PRO A 336 16.10 -13.58 -6.75
C PRO A 336 16.06 -12.08 -7.04
N ASP A 337 17.18 -11.53 -7.48
CA ASP A 337 17.15 -10.28 -8.22
C ASP A 337 16.72 -10.53 -9.67
N THR A 338 15.46 -10.23 -9.99
CA THR A 338 14.90 -10.47 -11.33
C THR A 338 15.56 -9.62 -12.41
N ASP A 339 16.14 -8.48 -12.03
CA ASP A 339 16.84 -7.57 -12.95
C ASP A 339 18.27 -8.05 -13.29
N ASP A 340 18.85 -8.95 -12.47
CA ASP A 340 20.19 -9.55 -12.68
C ASP A 340 20.08 -10.99 -13.24
N CYS A 341 18.99 -11.29 -13.96
CA CYS A 341 18.80 -12.62 -14.53
C CYS A 341 19.91 -12.96 -15.55
N ARG A 342 20.57 -14.10 -15.36
CA ARG A 342 21.62 -14.59 -16.26
C ARG A 342 21.05 -15.53 -17.32
N PRO A 343 21.44 -15.41 -18.61
CA PRO A 343 20.87 -16.21 -19.70
C PRO A 343 20.99 -17.73 -19.53
N ARG A 344 22.01 -18.22 -18.81
CA ARG A 344 22.27 -19.65 -18.56
C ARG A 344 21.87 -20.11 -17.16
N CYS A 345 21.05 -19.32 -16.45
CA CYS A 345 20.60 -19.67 -15.11
C CYS A 345 19.74 -20.93 -15.13
N GLN A 346 20.02 -21.88 -14.22
CA GLN A 346 19.26 -23.15 -14.13
C GLN A 346 17.85 -22.96 -13.58
N CYS A 347 17.57 -21.83 -12.91
CA CYS A 347 16.24 -21.48 -12.39
C CYS A 347 15.29 -20.93 -13.45
N LEU A 348 15.74 -20.79 -14.71
CA LEU A 348 14.96 -20.11 -15.74
C LEU A 348 13.93 -21.05 -16.39
N ALA A 349 12.67 -20.63 -16.36
CA ALA A 349 11.60 -21.13 -17.19
C ALA A 349 11.10 -20.00 -18.11
N ARG A 350 10.59 -20.37 -19.29
CA ARG A 350 9.91 -19.45 -20.22
C ARG A 350 8.57 -20.04 -20.59
N THR A 351 7.51 -19.32 -20.25
CA THR A 351 6.11 -19.59 -20.62
C THR A 351 5.77 -18.90 -21.95
N ASP A 352 4.65 -19.25 -22.59
CA ASP A 352 4.20 -18.55 -23.81
C ASP A 352 4.07 -17.04 -23.59
N ARG A 353 3.50 -16.61 -22.45
CA ARG A 353 3.42 -15.18 -22.08
C ARG A 353 4.79 -14.51 -21.91
N ASP A 354 5.80 -15.26 -21.45
CA ASP A 354 7.16 -14.71 -21.37
C ASP A 354 7.70 -14.45 -22.78
N ILE A 355 7.37 -15.32 -23.74
CA ILE A 355 7.77 -15.17 -25.14
C ILE A 355 7.03 -14.02 -25.81
N GLU A 356 5.76 -13.78 -25.51
CA GLU A 356 5.01 -12.61 -26.00
C GLU A 356 5.74 -11.30 -25.62
N VAL A 357 6.17 -11.16 -24.36
CA VAL A 357 6.93 -9.99 -23.91
C VAL A 357 8.28 -9.87 -24.63
N ILE A 358 8.96 -11.00 -24.89
CA ILE A 358 10.22 -10.98 -25.66
C ILE A 358 9.99 -10.58 -27.11
N GLN A 359 8.88 -11.01 -27.72
CA GLN A 359 8.52 -10.64 -29.10
C GLN A 359 8.32 -9.13 -29.21
N GLU A 360 7.55 -8.52 -28.29
CA GLU A 360 7.40 -7.07 -28.23
C GLU A 360 8.76 -6.36 -28.11
N ARG A 361 9.65 -6.88 -27.27
CA ARG A 361 11.00 -6.32 -27.10
C ARG A 361 11.87 -6.47 -28.35
N VAL A 362 11.74 -7.58 -29.08
CA VAL A 362 12.41 -7.81 -30.36
C VAL A 362 11.93 -6.82 -31.41
N GLU A 363 10.64 -6.53 -31.47
CA GLU A 363 10.08 -5.54 -32.39
C GLU A 363 10.62 -4.12 -32.11
N GLU A 364 10.62 -3.72 -30.84
CA GLU A 364 11.18 -2.43 -30.41
C GLU A 364 12.68 -2.33 -30.75
N LEU A 365 13.45 -3.36 -30.39
CA LEU A 365 14.90 -3.35 -30.58
C LEU A 365 15.29 -3.44 -32.06
N ALA A 366 14.53 -4.16 -32.89
CA ALA A 366 14.74 -4.19 -34.33
C ALA A 366 14.59 -2.79 -34.95
N GLY A 367 13.60 -2.00 -34.51
CA GLY A 367 13.46 -0.60 -34.92
C GLY A 367 14.68 0.24 -34.55
N ILE A 368 15.22 0.06 -33.35
CA ILE A 368 16.42 0.77 -32.89
C ILE A 368 17.66 0.38 -33.70
N VAL A 369 17.86 -0.92 -33.95
CA VAL A 369 19.01 -1.43 -34.71
C VAL A 369 19.01 -0.91 -36.15
N THR A 370 17.83 -0.69 -36.74
CA THR A 370 17.73 -0.10 -38.09
C THR A 370 18.09 1.39 -38.16
N ASP A 371 18.33 2.07 -37.04
CA ASP A 371 18.73 3.49 -37.02
C ASP A 371 20.14 3.67 -37.62
N PRO A 372 20.26 4.31 -38.80
CA PRO A 372 21.55 4.49 -39.47
C PRO A 372 22.47 5.48 -38.73
N LEU A 373 21.94 6.24 -37.75
CA LEU A 373 22.69 7.21 -36.96
C LEU A 373 23.25 6.63 -35.65
N ALA A 374 22.98 5.36 -35.34
CA ALA A 374 23.48 4.71 -34.13
C ALA A 374 25.02 4.57 -34.16
N PRO A 375 25.76 4.97 -33.11
CA PRO A 375 27.20 4.74 -33.02
C PRO A 375 27.54 3.24 -33.13
N PRO A 376 28.66 2.85 -33.79
CA PRO A 376 28.94 1.44 -34.10
C PRO A 376 28.95 0.50 -32.88
N ILE A 377 29.46 0.95 -31.74
CA ILE A 377 29.51 0.16 -30.50
C ILE A 377 28.10 -0.07 -29.94
N ARG A 378 27.24 0.95 -29.99
CA ARG A 378 25.85 0.86 -29.55
C ARG A 378 25.08 -0.11 -30.45
N HIS A 379 25.19 0.07 -31.76
CA HIS A 379 24.56 -0.81 -32.75
C HIS A 379 25.00 -2.27 -32.57
N ALA A 380 26.30 -2.55 -32.41
CA ALA A 380 26.80 -3.91 -32.20
C ALA A 380 26.23 -4.56 -30.92
N ARG A 381 26.09 -3.80 -29.83
CA ARG A 381 25.47 -4.28 -28.59
C ARG A 381 23.99 -4.58 -28.76
N GLU A 382 23.26 -3.69 -29.41
CA GLU A 382 21.82 -3.85 -29.67
C GLU A 382 21.56 -5.02 -30.63
N GLN A 383 22.39 -5.20 -31.65
CA GLN A 383 22.34 -6.37 -32.54
C GLN A 383 22.58 -7.68 -31.79
N HIS A 384 23.59 -7.73 -30.93
CA HIS A 384 23.87 -8.93 -30.13
C HIS A 384 22.70 -9.29 -29.21
N GLU A 385 22.07 -8.30 -28.59
CA GLU A 385 20.89 -8.50 -27.77
C GLU A 385 19.69 -8.96 -28.60
N LEU A 386 19.47 -8.39 -29.79
CA LEU A 386 18.42 -8.82 -30.71
C LEU A 386 18.58 -10.28 -31.12
N ASP A 387 19.80 -10.70 -31.48
CA ASP A 387 20.10 -12.07 -31.85
C ASP A 387 19.88 -13.02 -30.68
N ARG A 388 20.24 -12.61 -29.46
CA ARG A 388 19.99 -13.38 -28.23
C ARG A 388 18.49 -13.58 -27.98
N LEU A 389 17.68 -12.52 -28.11
CA LEU A 389 16.24 -12.61 -27.90
C LEU A 389 15.55 -13.48 -28.96
N ARG A 390 15.97 -13.38 -30.23
CA ARG A 390 15.49 -14.26 -31.31
C ARG A 390 15.79 -15.73 -31.04
N ALA A 391 17.00 -16.05 -30.59
CA ALA A 391 17.37 -17.42 -30.23
C ALA A 391 16.47 -17.97 -29.11
N ILE A 392 16.10 -17.16 -28.11
CA ILE A 392 15.18 -17.58 -27.04
C ILE A 392 13.78 -17.92 -27.61
N ILE A 393 13.27 -17.12 -28.54
CA ILE A 393 11.98 -17.38 -29.19
C ILE A 393 12.04 -18.69 -29.98
N GLU A 394 13.09 -18.88 -30.79
CA GLU A 394 13.27 -20.09 -31.61
C GLU A 394 13.37 -21.36 -30.77
N ASP A 395 14.14 -21.32 -29.67
CA ASP A 395 14.29 -22.47 -28.77
C ASP A 395 12.97 -22.85 -28.10
N HIS A 396 12.16 -21.86 -27.69
CA HIS A 396 10.84 -22.10 -27.13
C HIS A 396 9.87 -22.70 -28.15
N GLN A 397 9.83 -22.16 -29.36
CA GLN A 397 8.96 -22.65 -30.42
C GLN A 397 9.32 -24.08 -30.86
N ARG A 398 10.61 -24.42 -30.87
CA ARG A 398 11.07 -25.79 -31.17
C ARG A 398 10.58 -26.79 -30.13
N GLY A 399 10.68 -26.44 -28.85
CA GLY A 399 10.20 -27.27 -27.75
C GLY A 399 8.68 -27.47 -27.73
N ALA A 400 7.91 -26.57 -28.36
CA ALA A 400 6.45 -26.70 -28.48
C ALA A 400 6.00 -27.68 -29.58
N GLN A 401 6.89 -28.02 -30.53
CA GLN A 401 6.61 -28.90 -31.66
C GLN A 401 6.99 -30.36 -31.40
N GLU A 402 7.78 -30.61 -30.35
CA GLU A 402 8.18 -31.92 -29.82
C GLU A 402 7.18 -32.42 -28.77
#